data_AF-A0A7G3GDS0-F1
#
_entry.id   AF-A0A7G3GDS0-F1
#
_cell.length_a   1.000
_cell.length_b   1.000
_cell.length_c   1.000
_cell.angle_alpha   90.00
_cell.angle_beta   90.00
_cell.angle_gamma   90.00
#
_symmetry.space_group_name_H-M   'P 1'
#
loop_
_entity.id
_entity.type
_entity.pdbx_description
1 polymer ?
#
loop_
_entity_poly.entity_id
_entity_poly.type
_entity_poly.pdbx_seq_one_letter_code
_entity_poly.pdbx_strand_id
1 'polypeptide(L)' 'MSASCPYERCTERVDHANGFKSKTMLTRLGEVTFEVPQVSSSGFYPSALEKSTRTEQAVNLALAEMYVQGI' A
#
# COMPACT_ATOMS: atom_id res chain seq x y z
N MET A 1 -31.54 -2.25 8.06
CA MET A 1 -30.19 -1.71 7.76
C MET A 1 -30.30 -0.94 6.47
N SER A 2 -30.46 0.38 6.57
CA SER A 2 -30.65 1.26 5.42
C SER A 2 -29.28 1.70 4.94
N ALA A 3 -29.00 1.53 3.64
CA ALA A 3 -27.76 2.01 3.03
C ALA A 3 -27.67 3.53 3.16
N SER A 4 -26.58 4.06 3.72
CA SER A 4 -26.39 5.50 3.91
C SER A 4 -26.18 6.20 2.57
N CYS A 5 -26.87 7.31 2.36
CA CYS A 5 -26.73 8.15 1.16
C CYS A 5 -25.34 8.85 1.11
N PRO A 6 -24.82 9.22 -0.07
CA PRO A 6 -23.42 9.63 -0.28
C PRO A 6 -22.90 10.89 0.46
N TYR A 7 -23.68 11.50 1.36
CA TYR A 7 -23.28 12.66 2.16
C TYR A 7 -23.75 12.60 3.63
N GLU A 8 -24.36 11.50 4.04
CA GLU A 8 -24.88 11.37 5.41
C GLU A 8 -23.72 11.17 6.40
N ARG A 9 -23.61 12.07 7.39
CA ARG A 9 -22.60 11.94 8.46
C ARG A 9 -23.10 10.92 9.47
N CYS A 10 -22.73 9.67 9.29
CA CYS A 10 -22.92 8.62 10.29
C CYS A 10 -21.76 8.65 11.29
N THR A 11 -22.04 8.41 12.57
CA THR A 11 -21.00 8.26 13.61
C THR A 11 -20.04 7.11 13.33
N GLU A 12 -20.46 6.15 12.50
CA GLU A 12 -19.64 5.02 12.02
C GLU A 12 -18.67 5.40 10.90
N ARG A 13 -18.86 6.54 10.22
CA ARG A 13 -17.99 6.99 9.11
C ARG A 13 -16.80 7.76 9.68
N VAL A 14 -15.74 7.04 10.03
CA VAL A 14 -14.56 7.58 10.72
C VAL A 14 -13.59 8.29 9.76
N ASP A 15 -13.45 7.83 8.52
CA ASP A 15 -12.51 8.42 7.55
C ASP A 15 -12.99 8.30 6.10
N HIS A 16 -12.35 9.10 5.24
CA HIS A 16 -12.47 9.03 3.78
C HIS A 16 -11.08 9.05 3.14
N ALA A 17 -10.97 8.44 1.96
CA ALA A 17 -9.80 8.63 1.13
C ALA A 17 -9.83 10.05 0.53
N ASN A 18 -8.79 10.84 0.80
CA ASN A 18 -8.54 12.17 0.27
C ASN A 18 -7.51 12.09 -0.87
N GLY A 19 -7.87 11.37 -1.94
CA GLY A 19 -7.01 11.14 -3.09
C GLY A 19 -6.02 9.99 -2.93
N PHE A 20 -5.09 9.92 -3.87
CA PHE A 20 -4.09 8.85 -3.97
C PHE A 20 -2.70 9.44 -4.13
N LYS A 21 -1.72 8.75 -3.55
CA LYS A 21 -0.30 9.04 -3.73
C LYS A 21 0.32 7.94 -4.56
N SER A 22 0.93 8.32 -5.67
CA SER A 22 1.72 7.39 -6.48
C SER A 22 2.93 6.88 -5.69
N LYS A 23 3.15 5.57 -5.78
CA LYS A 23 4.29 4.87 -5.19
C LYS A 23 4.80 3.81 -6.14
N THR A 24 6.00 4.04 -6.69
CA THR A 24 6.69 3.07 -7.52
C THR A 24 7.49 2.10 -6.66
N MET A 25 7.30 0.81 -6.89
CA MET A 25 7.98 -0.28 -6.22
C MET A 25 8.73 -1.14 -7.24
N LEU A 26 9.93 -1.57 -6.90
CA LEU A 26 10.62 -2.64 -7.60
C LEU A 26 10.01 -3.98 -7.18
N THR A 27 9.40 -4.68 -8.13
CA THR A 27 8.82 -6.01 -7.96
C THR A 27 9.58 -7.03 -8.79
N ARG A 28 9.28 -8.31 -8.60
CA ARG A 28 9.79 -9.38 -9.48
C ARG A 28 9.39 -9.23 -10.95
N LEU A 29 8.34 -8.46 -11.23
CA LEU A 29 7.86 -8.17 -12.59
C LEU A 29 8.47 -6.87 -13.16
N GLY A 30 9.39 -6.23 -12.44
CA GLY A 30 9.93 -4.90 -12.76
C GLY A 30 9.29 -3.81 -11.91
N GLU A 31 9.42 -2.56 -12.36
CA GLU A 31 8.87 -1.40 -11.67
C GLU A 31 7.34 -1.33 -11.86
N VAL A 32 6.61 -1.29 -10.75
CA VAL A 32 5.15 -1.15 -10.73
C VAL A 32 4.78 0.07 -9.91
N THR A 33 3.91 0.92 -10.48
CA THR A 33 3.41 2.12 -9.80
C THR A 33 2.03 1.86 -9.22
N PHE A 34 1.89 2.05 -7.91
CA PHE A 34 0.66 1.88 -7.15
C PHE A 34 0.07 3.23 -6.77
N GLU A 35 -1.26 3.33 -6.84
CA GLU A 35 -2.01 4.46 -6.29
C GLU A 35 -2.38 4.15 -4.84
N VAL A 36 -1.61 4.69 -3.89
CA VAL A 36 -1.81 4.43 -2.46
C VAL A 36 -2.84 5.40 -1.90
N PRO A 37 -3.96 4.93 -1.31
CA PRO A 37 -4.97 5.80 -0.73
C PRO A 37 -4.37 6.70 0.35
N GLN A 38 -4.70 7.99 0.28
CA GLN A 38 -4.40 8.94 1.35
C GLN A 38 -5.63 9.07 2.22
N VAL A 39 -5.52 8.77 3.51
CA VAL A 39 -6.61 8.93 4.47
C VAL A 39 -6.35 10.15 5.35
N SER A 40 -7.43 10.83 5.76
CA SER A 40 -7.36 12.01 6.63
C SER A 40 -6.78 11.70 8.01
N SER A 41 -7.21 10.59 8.63
CA SER A 41 -6.54 10.04 9.80
C SER A 41 -5.37 9.15 9.36
N SER A 42 -4.31 9.08 10.17
CA SER A 42 -3.12 8.29 9.87
C SER A 42 -3.31 6.76 10.01
N GLY A 43 -4.54 6.30 10.24
CA GLY A 43 -4.87 4.93 10.66
C GLY A 43 -4.86 3.86 9.57
N PHE A 44 -4.83 4.24 8.28
CA PHE A 44 -4.85 3.28 7.18
C PHE A 44 -3.60 3.35 6.30
N TYR A 45 -3.05 2.18 6.00
CA TYR A 45 -2.09 1.96 4.94
C TYR A 45 -2.29 0.54 4.39
N PRO A 46 -2.17 0.30 3.08
CA PRO A 46 -2.33 -1.04 2.53
C PRO A 46 -1.35 -2.01 3.20
N SER A 47 -1.85 -3.10 3.79
CA SER A 47 -1.00 -4.08 4.49
C SER A 47 -0.03 -4.82 3.56
N ALA A 48 -0.35 -4.88 2.26
CA ALA A 48 0.53 -5.45 1.24
C ALA A 48 1.75 -4.57 0.92
N LEU A 49 1.78 -3.32 1.40
CA LEU A 49 2.88 -2.38 1.18
C LEU A 49 3.49 -1.97 2.53
N GLU A 50 4.80 -1.80 2.55
CA GLU A 50 5.47 -1.17 3.69
C GLU A 50 5.75 0.30 3.40
N LYS A 51 5.50 1.20 4.36
CA LYS A 51 5.60 2.66 4.16
C LYS A 51 7.00 3.10 3.71
N SER A 52 8.05 2.54 4.31
CA SER A 52 9.45 2.96 4.13
C SER A 52 10.18 2.25 2.97
N THR A 53 9.64 1.16 2.43
CA THR A 53 10.33 0.41 1.36
C THR A 53 9.86 0.83 -0.03
N ARG A 54 10.77 0.68 -1.00
CA ARG A 54 10.49 0.75 -2.45
C ARG A 54 10.77 -0.57 -3.17
N THR A 55 11.10 -1.62 -2.43
CA THR A 55 11.44 -2.93 -3.00
C THR A 55 10.54 -4.00 -2.39
N GLU A 56 10.00 -4.87 -3.24
CA GLU A 56 9.26 -6.06 -2.80
C GLU A 56 10.17 -6.97 -1.96
N GLN A 57 9.64 -7.51 -0.87
CA GLN A 57 10.39 -8.43 0.00
C GLN A 57 10.93 -9.64 -0.77
N ALA A 58 10.19 -10.15 -1.77
CA ALA A 58 10.62 -11.26 -2.60
C ALA A 58 11.89 -10.96 -3.42
N VAL A 59 12.09 -9.70 -3.85
CA VAL A 59 13.31 -9.28 -4.54
C VAL A 59 14.50 -9.28 -3.59
N ASN A 60 14.33 -8.77 -2.37
CA ASN A 60 15.38 -8.80 -1.35
C ASN A 60 15.74 -10.24 -0.95
N LEU A 61 14.76 -11.13 -0.87
CA LEU A 61 14.98 -12.54 -0.55
C LEU A 61 15.77 -13.25 -1.64
N ALA A 62 15.41 -13.03 -2.91
CA ALA A 62 16.15 -13.58 -4.04
C ALA A 62 17.62 -13.12 -4.05
N LEU A 63 17.87 -11.84 -3.75
CA LEU A 63 19.24 -11.31 -3.63
C LEU A 63 20.01 -12.00 -2.49
N ALA A 64 19.37 -12.17 -1.33
CA ALA A 64 19.98 -12.83 -0.18
C ALA A 64 20.29 -14.31 -0.47
N GLU A 65 19.37 -15.02 -1.14
CA GLU A 65 19.57 -16.41 -1.57
C GLU A 65 20.75 -16.54 -2.54
N MET A 66 20.82 -15.68 -3.57
CA MET A 66 21.95 -15.64 -4.50
C MET A 66 23.28 -15.42 -3.77
N TYR A 67 23.31 -14.49 -2.81
CA TYR A 67 24.51 -14.19 -2.03
C TYR A 67 24.95 -15.39 -1.17
N VAL A 68 24.01 -16.09 -0.53
CA VAL A 68 24.31 -17.26 0.31
C VAL A 68 24.73 -18.47 -0.54
N GLN A 69 24.13 -18.66 -1.71
CA GLN A 69 24.42 -19.79 -2.60
C GLN A 69 25.63 -19.56 -3.50
N GLY A 70 26.10 -18.31 -3.64
CA GLY A 70 27.26 -17.96 -4.47
C GLY A 70 26.98 -17.98 -5.97
N ILE A 71 25.78 -17.54 -6.38
CA ILE A 71 25.38 -17.39 -7.80
C ILE A 71 25.94 -16.10 -8.38
#